data_AF-A0A2R6KS32-F1
#
_entry.id   AF-A0A2R6KS32-F1
#
_cell.length_a   1.000
_cell.length_b   1.000
_cell.length_c   1.000
_cell.angle_alpha   90.00
_cell.angle_beta   90.00
_cell.angle_gamma   90.00
#
_symmetry.space_group_name_H-M   'P 1'
#
loop_
_entity.id
_entity.type
_entity.pdbx_description
1 polymer ?
#
loop_
_entity_poly.entity_id
_entity_poly.type
_entity_poly.pdbx_seq_one_letter_code
_entity_poly.pdbx_strand_id
1 'polypeptide(L)'
;MVSLRTPPTLGIGAALVVLGLLLAPYLLVPEVSAVRTYYGAGTVTPLVAGLFALVSIVIFAAGREDRTDPAVAAGAGLVFGAFGTLVALVWTLTIPNPDSLVGSLGSVRGIAATFLEYHRYLVVGATAAVAASGGWFARKLGLL
;
A
#
# COMPACT_ATOMS: atom_id res chain seq x y z
N MET A 1 -13.82 -14.16 -21.45
CA MET A 1 -14.07 -12.74 -21.05
C MET A 1 -13.81 -12.62 -19.55
N VAL A 2 -13.08 -11.61 -19.08
CA VAL A 2 -12.78 -11.44 -17.63
C VAL A 2 -14.03 -10.95 -16.89
N SER A 3 -14.33 -11.56 -15.75
CA SER A 3 -15.49 -11.24 -14.89
C SER A 3 -15.40 -9.83 -14.27
N LEU A 4 -16.55 -9.18 -14.06
CA LEU A 4 -16.64 -7.91 -13.31
C LEU A 4 -16.17 -8.05 -11.85
N ARG A 5 -16.13 -9.28 -11.31
CA ARG A 5 -15.62 -9.55 -9.95
C ARG A 5 -14.08 -9.63 -9.89
N THR A 6 -13.39 -9.76 -11.02
CA THR A 6 -11.92 -9.92 -11.04
C THR A 6 -11.17 -8.66 -10.59
N PRO A 7 -11.45 -7.45 -11.13
CA PRO A 7 -10.78 -6.23 -10.68
C PRO A 7 -10.89 -5.96 -9.17
N PRO A 8 -12.08 -6.01 -8.52
CA PRO A 8 -12.16 -5.78 -7.08
C PRO A 8 -11.47 -6.88 -6.26
N THR A 9 -11.46 -8.13 -6.73
CA THR A 9 -10.71 -9.21 -6.05
C THR A 9 -9.21 -8.95 -6.04
N LEU A 10 -8.66 -8.47 -7.16
CA LEU A 10 -7.25 -8.07 -7.22
C LEU A 10 -6.96 -6.81 -6.40
N GLY A 11 -7.91 -5.87 -6.35
CA GLY A 11 -7.82 -4.71 -5.46
C GLY A 11 -7.74 -5.09 -3.98
N ILE A 12 -8.54 -6.07 -3.55
CA ILE A 12 -8.45 -6.65 -2.19
C ILE A 12 -7.08 -7.30 -1.97
N GLY A 13 -6.62 -8.12 -2.92
CA GLY A 13 -5.30 -8.77 -2.83
C GLY A 13 -4.16 -7.76 -2.72
N ALA A 14 -4.16 -6.71 -3.55
CA ALA A 14 -3.18 -5.64 -3.51
C ALA A 14 -3.21 -4.88 -2.18
N ALA A 15 -4.40 -4.59 -1.65
CA ALA A 15 -4.54 -3.92 -0.36
C ALA A 15 -4.03 -4.80 0.80
N LEU A 16 -4.28 -6.11 0.76
CA LEU A 16 -3.70 -7.06 1.72
C LEU A 16 -2.17 -7.11 1.63
N VAL A 17 -1.60 -7.02 0.42
CA VAL A 17 -0.14 -6.91 0.24
C VAL A 17 0.39 -5.63 0.87
N VAL A 18 -0.27 -4.48 0.71
CA VAL A 18 0.12 -3.24 1.40
C VAL A 18 0.18 -3.46 2.91
N LEU A 19 -0.86 -4.07 3.50
CA LEU A 19 -0.90 -4.33 4.94
C LEU A 19 0.19 -5.32 5.38
N GLY A 20 0.44 -6.36 4.60
CA GLY A 20 1.51 -7.32 4.85
C GLY A 20 2.88 -6.66 4.83
N LEU A 21 3.15 -5.80 3.84
CA LEU A 21 4.38 -5.02 3.77
C LEU A 21 4.54 -4.10 4.99
N LEU A 22 3.49 -3.37 5.38
CA LEU A 22 3.54 -2.49 6.54
C LEU A 22 3.69 -3.23 7.88
N LEU A 23 3.26 -4.50 7.95
CA LEU A 23 3.45 -5.34 9.13
C LEU A 23 4.86 -5.97 9.15
N ALA A 24 5.45 -6.26 7.98
CA ALA A 24 6.68 -7.03 7.88
C ALA A 24 7.86 -6.48 8.70
N PRO A 25 8.15 -5.16 8.73
CA PRO A 25 9.21 -4.62 9.60
C PRO A 25 9.04 -4.95 11.08
N TYR A 26 7.82 -5.00 11.61
CA TYR A 26 7.56 -5.40 13.00
C TYR A 26 7.82 -6.89 13.26
N LEU A 27 7.79 -7.72 12.22
CA LEU A 27 8.04 -9.16 12.32
C LEU A 27 9.52 -9.51 12.08
N LEU A 28 10.21 -8.73 11.24
CA LEU A 28 11.57 -9.00 10.79
C LEU A 28 12.64 -8.26 11.60
N VAL A 29 12.28 -7.16 12.27
CA VAL A 29 13.22 -6.35 13.06
C VAL A 29 12.98 -6.59 14.55
N PRO A 30 13.98 -7.08 15.31
CA PRO A 30 13.82 -7.36 16.74
C PRO A 30 13.50 -6.12 17.57
N GLU A 31 14.03 -4.97 17.16
CA GLU A 31 13.95 -3.73 17.93
C GLU A 31 12.81 -2.83 17.41
N VAL A 32 11.76 -2.67 18.23
CA VAL A 32 10.57 -1.87 17.86
C VAL A 32 10.92 -0.38 17.67
N SER A 33 11.91 0.14 18.41
CA SER A 33 12.46 1.49 18.23
C SER A 33 13.03 1.69 16.82
N ALA A 34 13.71 0.70 16.24
CA ALA A 34 14.26 0.77 14.89
C ALA A 34 13.15 0.87 13.83
N VAL A 35 12.05 0.11 14.01
CA VAL A 35 10.86 0.23 13.14
C VAL A 35 10.22 1.60 13.24
N ARG A 36 10.11 2.15 14.46
CA ARG A 36 9.60 3.51 14.69
C ARG A 36 10.46 4.56 13.98
N THR A 37 11.79 4.47 14.11
CA THR A 37 12.73 5.36 13.44
C THR A 37 12.59 5.25 11.92
N TYR A 38 12.50 4.03 11.39
CA TYR A 38 12.34 3.78 9.96
C TYR A 38 11.02 4.35 9.40
N TYR A 39 9.88 4.11 10.06
CA TYR A 39 8.58 4.65 9.65
C TYR A 39 8.41 6.15 9.91
N GLY A 40 9.20 6.72 10.82
CA GLY A 40 9.25 8.15 11.11
C GLY A 40 10.28 8.92 10.28
N ALA A 41 11.04 8.25 9.40
CA ALA A 41 12.16 8.88 8.69
C ALA A 41 11.71 9.89 7.61
N GLY A 42 10.50 9.75 7.07
CA GLY A 42 9.92 10.71 6.12
C GLY A 42 8.94 11.67 6.79
N THR A 43 8.52 12.70 6.04
CA THR A 43 7.60 13.75 6.52
C THR A 43 6.22 13.21 6.92
N VAL A 44 5.79 12.10 6.31
CA VAL A 44 4.54 11.41 6.64
C VAL A 44 4.82 9.95 6.93
N THR A 45 4.04 9.35 7.83
CA THR A 45 4.16 7.91 8.10
C THR A 45 3.47 7.08 7.01
N PRO A 46 4.07 5.97 6.56
CA PRO A 46 3.45 5.08 5.57
C PRO A 46 2.22 4.36 6.11
N LEU A 47 2.00 4.36 7.44
CA LEU A 47 0.80 3.78 8.05
C LEU A 47 -0.49 4.45 7.59
N VAL A 48 -0.45 5.71 7.14
CA VAL A 48 -1.60 6.39 6.52
C VAL A 48 -2.01 5.68 5.20
N ALA A 49 -1.05 5.15 4.44
CA ALA A 49 -1.37 4.32 3.27
C ALA A 49 -2.02 2.99 3.67
N GLY A 50 -1.65 2.44 4.83
CA GLY A 50 -2.32 1.28 5.43
C GLY A 50 -3.78 1.52 5.77
N LEU A 51 -4.12 2.72 6.28
CA LEU A 51 -5.52 3.12 6.49
C LEU A 51 -6.31 3.10 5.18
N PHE A 52 -5.76 3.70 4.12
CA PHE A 52 -6.40 3.66 2.80
C PHE A 52 -6.54 2.24 2.25
N ALA A 53 -5.57 1.37 2.47
CA ALA A 53 -5.64 -0.03 2.08
C ALA A 53 -6.77 -0.78 2.82
N LEU A 54 -6.89 -0.59 4.15
CA LEU A 54 -7.97 -1.20 4.94
C LEU A 54 -9.35 -0.80 4.41
N VAL A 55 -9.56 0.50 4.17
CA VAL A 55 -10.81 1.03 3.62
C VAL A 55 -11.06 0.48 2.21
N SER A 56 -10.03 0.36 1.38
CA SER A 56 -10.12 -0.19 0.03
C SER A 56 -10.60 -1.65 0.02
N ILE A 57 -10.18 -2.47 1.00
CA ILE A 57 -10.66 -3.86 1.13
C ILE A 57 -12.18 -3.88 1.28
N VAL A 58 -12.72 -3.06 2.18
CA VAL A 58 -14.17 -2.98 2.44
C VAL A 58 -14.92 -2.53 1.20
N ILE A 59 -14.42 -1.49 0.53
CA ILE A 59 -15.05 -0.92 -0.67
C ILE A 59 -15.08 -1.92 -1.83
N PHE A 60 -13.95 -2.56 -2.14
CA PHE A 60 -13.91 -3.56 -3.19
C PHE A 60 -14.76 -4.79 -2.84
N ALA A 61 -14.78 -5.22 -1.58
CA ALA A 61 -15.64 -6.31 -1.15
C ALA A 61 -17.13 -5.94 -1.30
N ALA A 62 -17.52 -4.73 -0.89
CA ALA A 62 -18.89 -4.25 -1.01
C ALA A 62 -19.33 -4.11 -2.48
N GLY A 63 -18.48 -3.57 -3.35
CA GLY A 63 -18.76 -3.48 -4.79
C GLY A 63 -18.78 -4.85 -5.48
N ARG A 64 -17.97 -5.81 -5.02
CA ARG A 64 -17.96 -7.19 -5.55
C ARG A 64 -19.22 -7.99 -5.18
N GLU A 65 -19.82 -7.69 -4.03
CA GLU A 65 -21.01 -8.36 -3.51
C GLU A 65 -22.30 -7.54 -3.70
N ASP A 66 -22.28 -6.56 -4.62
CA ASP A 66 -23.45 -5.75 -4.99
C ASP A 66 -24.12 -5.04 -3.80
N ARG A 67 -23.33 -4.71 -2.75
CA ARG A 67 -23.76 -3.97 -1.55
C ARG A 67 -23.61 -2.46 -1.68
N THR A 68 -22.79 -2.03 -2.62
CA THR A 68 -22.56 -0.63 -3.01
C THR A 68 -22.62 -0.57 -4.52
N ASP A 69 -23.10 0.56 -5.08
CA ASP A 69 -23.02 0.80 -6.52
C ASP A 69 -21.58 0.53 -7.04
N PRO A 70 -21.39 -0.39 -8.01
CA PRO A 70 -20.09 -0.70 -8.58
C PRO A 70 -19.32 0.52 -9.08
N ALA A 71 -20.00 1.54 -9.61
CA ALA A 71 -19.35 2.77 -10.07
C ALA A 71 -18.73 3.55 -8.91
N VAL A 72 -19.47 3.68 -7.80
CA VAL A 72 -18.98 4.32 -6.57
C VAL A 72 -17.83 3.52 -5.98
N ALA A 73 -17.94 2.18 -5.93
CA ALA A 73 -16.89 1.32 -5.41
C ALA A 73 -15.60 1.41 -6.25
N ALA A 74 -15.71 1.43 -7.58
CA ALA A 74 -14.59 1.58 -8.49
C ALA A 74 -13.89 2.93 -8.32
N GLY A 75 -14.66 4.02 -8.29
CA GLY A 75 -14.13 5.37 -8.08
C GLY A 75 -13.46 5.54 -6.73
N ALA A 76 -14.11 5.09 -5.65
CA ALA A 76 -13.54 5.18 -4.31
C ALA A 76 -12.27 4.32 -4.18
N GLY A 77 -12.25 3.10 -4.71
CA GLY A 77 -11.05 2.25 -4.74
C GLY A 77 -9.88 2.88 -5.51
N LEU A 78 -10.16 3.53 -6.65
CA LEU A 78 -9.15 4.28 -7.40
C LEU A 78 -8.58 5.45 -6.58
N VAL A 79 -9.46 6.25 -5.96
CA VAL A 79 -9.07 7.41 -5.15
C VAL A 79 -8.23 6.97 -3.95
N PHE A 80 -8.69 5.99 -3.17
CA PHE A 80 -7.95 5.51 -2.00
C PHE A 80 -6.60 4.88 -2.37
N GLY A 81 -6.54 4.11 -3.46
CA GLY A 81 -5.27 3.61 -3.98
C GLY A 81 -4.32 4.74 -4.41
N ALA A 82 -4.85 5.76 -5.10
CA ALA A 82 -4.06 6.90 -5.56
C ALA A 82 -3.52 7.72 -4.38
N PHE A 83 -4.34 8.05 -3.39
CA PHE A 83 -3.89 8.73 -2.18
C PHE A 83 -2.92 7.87 -1.34
N GLY A 84 -3.14 6.55 -1.25
CA GLY A 84 -2.19 5.63 -0.65
C GLY A 84 -0.83 5.67 -1.35
N THR A 85 -0.83 5.73 -2.69
CA THR A 85 0.38 5.86 -3.51
C THR A 85 1.07 7.19 -3.28
N LEU A 86 0.32 8.29 -3.23
CA LEU A 86 0.87 9.62 -2.92
C LEU A 86 1.50 9.65 -1.54
N VAL A 87 0.85 9.09 -0.51
CA VAL A 87 1.42 8.99 0.84
C VAL A 87 2.72 8.18 0.82
N ALA A 88 2.72 7.01 0.17
CA ALA A 88 3.91 6.17 0.08
C ALA A 88 5.06 6.86 -0.66
N LEU A 89 4.75 7.60 -1.73
CA LEU A 89 5.72 8.40 -2.47
C LEU A 89 6.26 9.55 -1.62
N VAL A 90 5.39 10.33 -0.96
CA VAL A 90 5.81 11.43 -0.08
C VAL A 90 6.71 10.89 1.02
N TRP A 91 6.33 9.80 1.69
CA TRP A 91 7.18 9.16 2.69
C TRP A 91 8.54 8.78 2.09
N THR A 92 8.55 8.06 0.97
CA THR A 92 9.78 7.59 0.31
C THR A 92 10.72 8.72 -0.11
N LEU A 93 10.18 9.79 -0.69
CA LEU A 93 10.94 10.88 -1.28
C LEU A 93 11.41 11.92 -0.26
N THR A 94 10.84 11.93 0.94
CA THR A 94 11.19 12.89 2.00
C THR A 94 12.16 12.34 3.05
N ILE A 95 12.57 11.06 2.94
CA ILE A 95 13.59 10.47 3.82
C ILE A 95 14.93 11.18 3.59
N PRO A 96 15.54 11.77 4.62
CA PRO A 96 16.90 12.31 4.53
C PRO A 96 17.91 11.18 4.36
N ASN A 97 18.82 11.30 3.39
CA ASN A 97 19.88 10.33 3.12
C ASN A 97 19.36 8.86 3.06
N PRO A 98 18.48 8.54 2.09
CA PRO A 98 17.75 7.27 2.05
C PRO A 98 18.66 6.04 1.91
N ASP A 99 19.88 6.21 1.43
CA ASP A 99 20.87 5.15 1.24
C ASP A 99 21.55 4.74 2.56
N SER A 100 21.65 5.66 3.54
CA SER A 100 22.28 5.37 4.83
C SER A 100 21.28 5.03 5.94
N LEU A 101 19.97 5.22 5.69
CA LEU A 101 18.92 4.99 6.69
C LEU A 101 19.00 3.59 7.29
N VAL A 102 18.98 2.54 6.46
CA VAL A 102 18.99 1.14 6.96
C VAL A 102 20.28 0.84 7.70
N GLY A 103 21.43 1.30 7.19
CA GLY A 103 22.73 1.14 7.85
C GLY A 103 22.82 1.83 9.22
N SER A 104 22.09 2.94 9.40
CA SER A 104 22.04 3.67 10.67
C SER A 104 21.20 3.00 11.76
N LEU A 105 20.35 2.02 11.41
CA LEU A 105 19.45 1.37 12.37
C LEU A 105 20.14 0.40 13.32
N GLY A 106 21.44 0.09 13.14
CA GLY A 106 22.32 -0.61 14.09
C GLY A 106 22.00 -2.09 14.37
N SER A 107 20.74 -2.39 14.70
CA SER A 107 20.16 -3.70 15.03
C SER A 107 19.62 -4.47 13.82
N VAL A 108 19.55 -3.84 12.64
CA VAL A 108 19.05 -4.47 11.40
C VAL A 108 20.21 -5.00 10.56
N ARG A 109 20.21 -6.31 10.23
CA ARG A 109 21.26 -6.97 9.41
C ARG A 109 20.69 -8.07 8.52
N GLY A 110 21.50 -8.54 7.57
CA GLY A 110 21.17 -9.68 6.70
C GLY A 110 19.94 -9.45 5.83
N ILE A 111 19.09 -10.47 5.69
CA ILE A 111 17.86 -10.43 4.87
C ILE A 111 16.93 -9.28 5.27
N ALA A 112 16.83 -8.97 6.58
CA ALA A 112 16.00 -7.87 7.06
C ALA A 112 16.51 -6.51 6.56
N ALA A 113 17.83 -6.31 6.49
CA ALA A 113 18.41 -5.08 5.95
C ALA A 113 18.10 -4.92 4.46
N THR A 114 18.36 -5.95 3.65
CA THR A 114 18.01 -5.96 2.22
C THR A 114 16.53 -5.73 2.00
N PHE A 115 15.66 -6.34 2.81
CA PHE A 115 14.22 -6.10 2.74
C PHE A 115 13.90 -4.62 2.98
N LEU A 116 14.42 -4.00 4.04
CA LEU A 116 14.13 -2.59 4.36
C LEU A 116 14.64 -1.59 3.30
N GLU A 117 15.71 -1.92 2.57
CA GLU A 117 16.23 -1.11 1.45
C GLU A 117 15.20 -0.99 0.33
N TYR A 118 14.54 -2.09 -0.03
CA TYR A 118 13.54 -2.12 -1.11
C TYR A 118 12.11 -1.89 -0.62
N HIS A 119 11.83 -2.10 0.67
CA HIS A 119 10.49 -2.09 1.26
C HIS A 119 9.69 -0.84 0.89
N ARG A 120 10.30 0.35 0.93
CA ARG A 120 9.61 1.61 0.58
C ARG A 120 9.06 1.62 -0.85
N TYR A 121 9.81 1.10 -1.81
CA TYR A 121 9.37 0.99 -3.20
C TYR A 121 8.33 -0.12 -3.39
N LEU A 122 8.42 -1.21 -2.61
CA LEU A 122 7.41 -2.25 -2.60
C LEU A 122 6.06 -1.71 -2.11
N VAL A 123 6.04 -0.87 -1.06
CA VAL A 123 4.82 -0.23 -0.58
C VAL A 123 4.21 0.67 -1.66
N VAL A 124 5.03 1.50 -2.33
CA VAL A 124 4.57 2.34 -3.47
C VAL A 124 3.94 1.49 -4.57
N GLY A 125 4.63 0.41 -4.99
CA GLY A 125 4.12 -0.49 -6.02
C GLY A 125 2.81 -1.17 -5.62
N ALA A 126 2.70 -1.63 -4.37
CA ALA A 126 1.50 -2.26 -3.86
C ALA A 126 0.31 -1.28 -3.78
N THR A 127 0.52 -0.05 -3.32
CA THR A 127 -0.54 0.97 -3.32
C THR A 127 -0.95 1.38 -4.74
N ALA A 128 0.00 1.41 -5.68
CA ALA A 128 -0.31 1.68 -7.09
C ALA A 128 -1.15 0.55 -7.71
N ALA A 129 -0.91 -0.70 -7.31
CA ALA A 129 -1.74 -1.83 -7.73
C ALA A 129 -3.19 -1.74 -7.21
N VAL A 130 -3.41 -1.18 -6.00
CA VAL A 130 -4.76 -0.87 -5.50
C VAL A 130 -5.45 0.15 -6.40
N ALA A 131 -4.75 1.25 -6.73
CA ALA A 131 -5.27 2.29 -7.63
C ALA A 131 -5.60 1.72 -9.03
N ALA A 132 -4.67 0.95 -9.59
CA ALA A 132 -4.83 0.32 -10.89
C ALA A 132 -6.03 -0.65 -10.92
N SER A 133 -6.29 -1.36 -9.82
CA SER A 133 -7.45 -2.24 -9.69
C SER A 133 -8.77 -1.45 -9.70
N GLY A 134 -8.81 -0.30 -9.02
CA GLY A 134 -9.96 0.62 -9.08
C GLY A 134 -10.19 1.20 -10.48
N GLY A 135 -9.12 1.65 -11.14
CA GLY A 135 -9.18 2.14 -12.52
C GLY A 135 -9.59 1.04 -13.52
N TRP A 136 -9.12 -0.18 -13.34
CA TRP A 136 -9.55 -1.32 -14.15
C TRP A 136 -11.02 -1.65 -13.92
N PHE A 137 -11.49 -1.58 -12.68
CA PHE A 137 -12.90 -1.77 -12.36
C PHE A 137 -13.77 -0.71 -13.06
N ALA A 138 -13.39 0.56 -12.99
CA ALA A 138 -14.08 1.66 -13.67
C ALA A 138 -14.11 1.48 -15.19
N ARG A 139 -12.98 1.08 -15.79
CA ARG A 139 -12.90 0.76 -17.23
C ARG A 139 -13.85 -0.37 -17.63
N LYS A 140 -13.99 -1.40 -16.79
CA LYS A 140 -14.91 -2.52 -17.05
C LYS A 140 -16.38 -2.12 -16.98
N LEU A 141 -16.69 -1.04 -16.27
CA LEU A 141 -18.01 -0.43 -16.21
C LEU A 141 -18.24 0.61 -17.33
N GLY A 142 -17.25 0.87 -18.20
CA GLY A 142 -17.34 1.84 -19.28
C GLY A 142 -17.21 3.30 -18.84
N LEU A 143 -16.58 3.55 -17.68
CA LEU A 143 -16.42 4.89 -17.11
C LEU A 143 -15.08 5.56 -17.46
N LEU A 144 -14.14 4.80 -18.05
CA LEU A 144 -12.81 5.19 -18.52
C LEU A 144 -12.50 4.45 -19.82
#